data_AF-A0A7Y4WUT1-F1
#
_entry.id   AF-A0A7Y4WUT1-F1
#
_cell.length_a   1.000
_cell.length_b   1.000
_cell.length_c   1.000
_cell.angle_alpha   90.00
_cell.angle_beta   90.00
_cell.angle_gamma   90.00
#
_symmetry.space_group_name_H-M   'P 1'
#
loop_
_entity.id
_entity.type
_entity.pdbx_description
1 polymer ?
#
loop_
_entity_poly.entity_id
_entity_poly.type
_entity_poly.pdbx_seq_one_letter_code
_entity_poly.pdbx_strand_id
1 'polypeptide(L)'
;PCGDLAPLPLSGLLRPGGPVPAPAFMAVILAVSVAVAAGAPGRRMAAQTPLWALVGFQAFRLPLELVLHEWVTAGIAPAQMTWTGQNLDIVAGALALVSIPAVRRRPVLAWVPTVVGLALLLNVIRVVALSLPGPLQAFEAPVLLPFRFPHVWIGTVCVAGALTGHLVALRALIGQPHEGTPRTRVDEPDGPAAGA
;
A
#
# COMPACT_ATOMS: atom_id res chain seq x y z
N PRO A 1 13.97 14.13 40.19
CA PRO A 1 12.57 14.16 39.69
C PRO A 1 12.30 15.53 39.00
N CYS A 2 12.16 15.69 37.69
CA CYS A 2 11.86 14.79 36.59
C CYS A 2 12.84 15.08 35.45
N GLY A 3 13.29 14.06 34.73
CA GLY A 3 14.07 14.27 33.52
C GLY A 3 13.17 14.87 32.44
N ASP A 4 13.62 15.99 31.87
CA ASP A 4 13.09 16.55 30.63
C ASP A 4 13.29 15.55 29.49
N LEU A 5 12.38 14.59 29.38
CA LEU A 5 12.13 13.92 28.11
C LEU A 5 11.36 14.90 27.23
N ALA A 6 12.05 15.93 26.75
CA ALA A 6 11.59 16.67 25.58
C ALA A 6 11.32 15.61 24.50
N PRO A 7 10.10 15.49 23.95
CA PRO A 7 9.85 14.52 22.91
C PRO A 7 10.82 14.84 21.79
N LEU A 8 11.81 13.97 21.53
CA LEU A 8 12.70 14.07 20.39
C LEU A 8 11.80 14.28 19.18
N PRO A 9 11.69 15.50 18.62
CA PRO A 9 10.73 15.70 17.58
C PRO A 9 11.33 14.94 16.41
N LEU A 10 10.69 13.86 15.97
CA LEU A 10 11.16 13.00 14.87
C LEU A 10 11.64 13.83 13.65
N SER A 11 11.03 15.01 13.47
CA SER A 11 11.44 16.06 12.55
C SER A 11 12.92 16.48 12.64
N GLY A 12 13.51 16.61 13.83
CA GLY A 12 14.91 16.96 14.08
C GLY A 12 15.89 15.86 13.68
N LEU A 13 15.50 14.59 13.84
CA LEU A 13 16.31 13.43 13.42
C LEU A 13 16.41 13.34 11.88
N LEU A 14 15.31 13.69 11.20
CA LEU A 14 15.18 13.51 9.76
C LEU A 14 15.61 14.72 8.93
N ARG A 15 15.87 15.91 9.51
CA ARG A 15 16.22 17.15 8.78
C ARG A 15 17.30 16.91 7.71
N PRO A 16 17.33 17.68 6.61
CA PRO A 16 18.46 17.65 5.68
C PRO A 16 19.78 17.90 6.43
N GLY A 17 20.74 16.96 6.34
CA GLY A 17 22.00 16.99 7.12
C GLY A 17 21.90 16.49 8.57
N GLY A 18 20.73 16.01 9.00
CA GLY A 18 20.52 15.36 10.29
C GLY A 18 21.12 13.95 10.35
N PRO A 19 21.09 13.31 11.54
CA PRO A 19 21.74 12.02 11.78
C PRO A 19 21.08 10.85 11.02
N VAL A 20 19.83 10.99 10.59
CA VAL A 20 19.14 9.98 9.75
C VAL A 20 18.68 10.62 8.45
N PRO A 21 19.32 10.31 7.31
CA PRO A 21 18.84 10.74 6.01
C PRO A 21 17.42 10.23 5.75
N ALA A 22 16.50 11.12 5.36
CA ALA A 22 15.12 10.73 5.03
C ALA A 22 14.99 9.57 4.03
N PRO A 23 15.86 9.45 2.99
CA PRO A 23 15.85 8.27 2.12
C PRO A 23 16.15 6.96 2.86
N ALA A 24 17.07 6.97 3.83
CA ALA A 24 17.41 5.79 4.63
C ALA A 24 16.24 5.40 5.54
N PHE A 25 15.59 6.39 6.17
CA PHE A 25 14.40 6.15 6.97
C PHE A 25 13.26 5.56 6.14
N MET A 26 13.01 6.11 4.94
CA MET A 26 12.00 5.55 4.02
C MET A 26 12.36 4.12 3.62
N ALA A 27 13.62 3.84 3.27
CA ALA A 27 14.07 2.50 2.91
C ALA A 27 13.86 1.48 4.04
N VAL A 28 14.15 1.85 5.29
CA VAL A 28 13.88 1.01 6.47
C VAL A 28 12.39 0.71 6.60
N ILE A 29 11.53 1.71 6.43
CA ILE A 29 10.08 1.52 6.50
C ILE A 29 9.58 0.59 5.39
N LEU A 30 10.06 0.75 4.15
CA LEU A 30 9.71 -0.14 3.05
C LEU A 30 10.18 -1.58 3.34
N ALA A 31 11.40 -1.74 3.85
CA ALA A 31 11.95 -3.05 4.22
C ALA A 31 11.12 -3.72 5.32
N VAL A 32 10.73 -2.96 6.36
CA VAL A 32 9.83 -3.44 7.42
C VAL A 32 8.47 -3.84 6.85
N SER A 33 7.88 -3.03 5.96
CA SER A 33 6.59 -3.33 5.31
C SER A 33 6.65 -4.65 4.54
N VAL A 34 7.72 -4.86 3.77
CA VAL A 34 7.98 -6.11 3.04
C VAL A 34 8.13 -7.28 4.01
N ALA A 35 8.92 -7.13 5.07
CA ALA A 35 9.15 -8.17 6.07
C ALA A 35 7.85 -8.58 6.79
N VAL A 36 7.01 -7.61 7.16
CA VAL A 36 5.70 -7.85 7.78
C VAL A 36 4.79 -8.61 6.81
N ALA A 37 4.70 -8.19 5.55
CA ALA A 37 3.88 -8.84 4.54
C ALA A 37 4.36 -10.26 4.18
N ALA A 38 5.68 -10.50 4.13
CA ALA A 38 6.27 -11.81 3.85
C ALA A 38 6.22 -12.75 5.08
N GLY A 39 6.22 -12.19 6.28
CA GLY A 39 6.28 -12.87 7.56
C GLY A 39 4.97 -13.53 8.01
N ALA A 40 4.94 -13.95 9.28
CA ALA A 40 3.76 -14.54 9.91
C ALA A 40 2.53 -13.62 9.93
N PRO A 41 2.65 -12.29 10.19
CA PRO A 41 1.50 -11.39 10.15
C PRO A 41 0.84 -11.37 8.77
N GLY A 42 1.62 -11.13 7.71
CA GLY A 42 1.08 -11.11 6.34
C GLY A 42 0.47 -12.44 5.91
N ARG A 43 1.04 -13.58 6.34
CA ARG A 43 0.41 -14.90 6.14
C ARG A 43 -0.96 -15.01 6.78
N ARG A 44 -1.09 -14.59 8.04
CA ARG A 44 -2.37 -14.62 8.77
C ARG A 44 -3.39 -13.70 8.12
N MET A 45 -2.99 -12.48 7.78
CA MET A 45 -3.86 -11.51 7.09
C MET A 45 -4.35 -12.06 5.75
N ALA A 46 -3.47 -12.64 4.94
CA ALA A 46 -3.82 -13.22 3.65
C ALA A 46 -4.81 -14.40 3.77
N ALA A 47 -4.72 -15.18 4.84
CA ALA A 47 -5.59 -16.33 5.06
C ALA A 47 -6.95 -15.96 5.68
N GLN A 48 -7.00 -14.90 6.51
CA GLN A 48 -8.18 -14.54 7.29
C GLN A 48 -8.98 -13.37 6.72
N THR A 49 -8.40 -12.60 5.79
CA THR A 49 -9.04 -11.41 5.23
C THR A 49 -9.58 -11.72 3.84
N PRO A 50 -10.86 -11.46 3.55
CA PRO A 50 -11.40 -11.67 2.22
C PRO A 50 -10.74 -10.73 1.20
N LEU A 51 -10.47 -11.21 -0.02
CA LEU A 51 -9.75 -10.45 -1.06
C LEU A 51 -10.36 -9.08 -1.36
N TRP A 52 -11.69 -8.98 -1.38
CA TRP A 52 -12.37 -7.71 -1.63
C TRP A 52 -12.05 -6.65 -0.57
N ALA A 53 -11.78 -7.05 0.67
CA ALA A 53 -11.41 -6.13 1.75
C ALA A 53 -9.94 -5.71 1.64
N LEU A 54 -9.04 -6.62 1.24
CA LEU A 54 -7.64 -6.29 0.96
C LEU A 54 -7.50 -5.33 -0.23
N VAL A 55 -8.31 -5.54 -1.28
CA VAL A 55 -8.41 -4.60 -2.41
C VAL A 55 -9.04 -3.29 -1.96
N GLY A 56 -10.19 -3.35 -1.28
CA GLY A 56 -10.92 -2.18 -0.82
C GLY A 56 -10.12 -1.30 0.16
N PHE A 57 -9.23 -1.90 0.94
CA PHE A 57 -8.29 -1.15 1.79
C PHE A 57 -7.51 -0.11 0.98
N GLN A 58 -7.06 -0.43 -0.23
CA GLN A 58 -6.30 0.50 -1.10
C GLN A 58 -7.10 1.74 -1.52
N ALA A 59 -8.43 1.76 -1.33
CA ALA A 59 -9.25 2.93 -1.56
C ALA A 59 -8.90 4.11 -0.64
N PHE A 60 -8.17 3.90 0.48
CA PHE A 60 -7.69 5.00 1.33
C PHE A 60 -6.81 6.00 0.56
N ARG A 61 -6.21 5.58 -0.57
CA ARG A 61 -5.41 6.46 -1.43
C ARG A 61 -6.24 7.61 -2.03
N LEU A 62 -7.55 7.45 -2.19
CA LEU A 62 -8.44 8.53 -2.64
C LEU A 62 -8.47 9.72 -1.67
N PRO A 63 -8.93 9.58 -0.42
CA PRO A 63 -8.95 10.70 0.51
C PRO A 63 -7.54 11.23 0.80
N LEU A 64 -6.52 10.37 0.83
CA LEU A 64 -5.14 10.81 0.99
C LEU A 64 -4.72 11.76 -0.14
N GLU A 65 -5.00 11.39 -1.37
CA GLU A 65 -4.61 12.14 -2.55
C GLU A 65 -5.37 13.49 -2.64
N LEU A 66 -6.63 13.55 -2.21
CA LEU A 66 -7.36 14.81 -2.06
C LEU A 66 -6.68 15.74 -1.04
N VAL A 67 -6.23 15.21 0.09
CA VAL A 67 -5.47 16.00 1.08
C VAL A 67 -4.15 16.50 0.51
N LEU A 68 -3.43 15.67 -0.26
CA LEU A 68 -2.19 16.10 -0.91
C LEU A 68 -2.44 17.20 -1.95
N HIS A 69 -3.55 17.13 -2.67
CA HIS A 69 -3.93 18.18 -3.62
C HIS A 69 -4.23 19.51 -2.94
N GLU A 70 -4.96 19.50 -1.83
CA GLU A 70 -5.17 20.71 -1.01
C GLU A 70 -3.84 21.28 -0.46
N TRP A 71 -2.84 20.42 -0.24
CA TRP A 71 -1.52 20.89 0.16
C TRP A 71 -0.71 21.48 -0.98
N VAL A 72 -0.96 21.05 -2.22
CA VAL A 72 -0.39 21.71 -3.40
C VAL A 72 -1.02 23.08 -3.60
N THR A 73 -2.34 23.21 -3.47
CA THR A 73 -3.03 24.51 -3.58
C THR A 73 -2.61 25.49 -2.48
N ALA A 74 -2.32 24.97 -1.28
CA ALA A 74 -1.77 25.74 -0.16
C ALA A 74 -0.25 26.00 -0.22
N GLY A 75 0.46 25.49 -1.24
CA GLY A 75 1.92 25.67 -1.39
C GLY A 75 2.78 24.89 -0.38
N ILE A 76 2.20 23.89 0.30
CA ILE A 76 2.88 23.05 1.30
C ILE A 76 3.61 21.88 0.62
N ALA A 77 3.03 21.34 -0.44
CA ALA A 77 3.56 20.23 -1.22
C ALA A 77 3.78 20.64 -2.69
N PRO A 78 4.77 20.07 -3.38
CA PRO A 78 5.00 20.39 -4.78
C PRO A 78 4.07 19.57 -5.70
N ALA A 79 3.73 20.11 -6.87
CA ALA A 79 2.68 19.55 -7.75
C ALA A 79 2.94 18.09 -8.18
N GLN A 80 4.22 17.68 -8.31
CA GLN A 80 4.57 16.31 -8.67
C GLN A 80 4.11 15.24 -7.68
N MET A 81 3.80 15.63 -6.44
CA MET A 81 3.27 14.75 -5.39
C MET A 81 1.77 14.46 -5.54
N THR A 82 1.11 14.95 -6.60
CA THR A 82 -0.33 14.75 -6.84
C THR A 82 -0.63 14.34 -8.28
N TRP A 83 -1.90 14.12 -8.59
CA TRP A 83 -2.41 13.75 -9.93
C TRP A 83 -2.15 14.78 -11.01
N THR A 84 -1.86 16.03 -10.66
CA THR A 84 -1.44 17.05 -11.65
C THR A 84 0.00 16.85 -12.12
N GLY A 85 0.76 16.00 -11.42
CA GLY A 85 2.10 15.58 -11.81
C GLY A 85 2.18 14.08 -12.05
N GLN A 86 3.03 13.39 -11.29
CA GLN A 86 3.33 11.98 -11.51
C GLN A 86 2.76 11.04 -10.46
N ASN A 87 1.98 11.52 -9.48
CA ASN A 87 1.35 10.66 -8.48
C ASN A 87 -0.09 10.34 -8.91
N LEU A 88 -0.36 9.09 -9.34
CA LEU A 88 -1.67 8.65 -9.80
C LEU A 88 -2.44 7.84 -8.75
N ASP A 89 -2.26 8.16 -7.47
CA ASP A 89 -2.92 7.47 -6.36
C ASP A 89 -4.45 7.60 -6.39
N ILE A 90 -4.98 8.68 -6.97
CA ILE A 90 -6.41 8.84 -7.24
C ILE A 90 -6.94 7.69 -8.10
N VAL A 91 -6.18 7.27 -9.12
CA VAL A 91 -6.55 6.18 -10.02
C VAL A 91 -6.49 4.85 -9.29
N ALA A 92 -5.42 4.61 -8.52
CA ALA A 92 -5.27 3.39 -7.73
C ALA A 92 -6.40 3.22 -6.72
N GLY A 93 -6.73 4.29 -5.97
CA GLY A 93 -7.79 4.27 -4.97
C GLY A 93 -9.19 4.15 -5.60
N ALA A 94 -9.47 4.84 -6.70
CA ALA A 94 -10.72 4.71 -7.43
C ALA A 94 -10.91 3.30 -8.00
N LEU A 95 -9.87 2.75 -8.63
CA LEU A 95 -9.89 1.40 -9.18
C LEU A 95 -10.13 0.37 -8.07
N ALA A 96 -9.45 0.51 -6.93
CA ALA A 96 -9.67 -0.33 -5.76
C ALA A 96 -11.13 -0.28 -5.30
N LEU A 97 -11.69 0.92 -5.09
CA LEU A 97 -13.05 1.11 -4.61
C LEU A 97 -14.10 0.53 -5.57
N VAL A 98 -14.01 0.87 -6.87
CA VAL A 98 -14.96 0.44 -7.89
C VAL A 98 -14.89 -1.06 -8.14
N SER A 99 -13.73 -1.69 -7.94
CA SER A 99 -13.55 -3.14 -8.14
C SER A 99 -14.19 -4.00 -7.05
N ILE A 100 -14.52 -3.45 -5.87
CA ILE A 100 -15.03 -4.23 -4.72
C ILE A 100 -16.21 -5.15 -5.09
N PRO A 101 -17.31 -4.67 -5.73
CA PRO A 101 -18.45 -5.53 -6.04
C PRO A 101 -18.09 -6.67 -7.00
N ALA A 102 -17.20 -6.40 -7.96
CA ALA A 102 -16.74 -7.39 -8.92
C ALA A 102 -15.86 -8.46 -8.24
N VAL A 103 -14.93 -8.03 -7.37
CA VAL A 103 -14.06 -8.93 -6.60
C VAL A 103 -14.87 -9.79 -5.62
N ARG A 104 -15.93 -9.25 -5.01
CA ARG A 104 -16.84 -10.03 -4.14
C ARG A 104 -17.52 -11.19 -4.88
N ARG A 105 -17.81 -11.02 -6.17
CA ARG A 105 -18.44 -12.05 -7.01
C ARG A 105 -17.44 -12.99 -7.66
N ARG A 106 -16.27 -12.48 -8.07
CA ARG A 106 -15.22 -13.22 -8.77
C ARG A 106 -13.86 -12.80 -8.21
N PRO A 107 -13.34 -13.52 -7.19
CA PRO A 107 -12.10 -13.14 -6.51
C PRO A 107 -10.89 -12.98 -7.43
N VAL A 108 -10.84 -13.73 -8.55
CA VAL A 108 -9.81 -13.61 -9.59
C VAL A 108 -9.70 -12.19 -10.18
N LEU A 109 -10.78 -11.42 -10.17
CA LEU A 109 -10.77 -10.04 -10.68
C LEU A 109 -9.94 -9.09 -9.79
N ALA A 110 -9.53 -9.51 -8.59
CA ALA A 110 -8.64 -8.72 -7.75
C ALA A 110 -7.22 -8.59 -8.32
N TRP A 111 -6.81 -9.43 -9.27
CA TRP A 111 -5.50 -9.29 -9.94
C TRP A 111 -5.32 -7.90 -10.56
N VAL A 112 -6.35 -7.36 -11.21
CA VAL A 112 -6.30 -6.06 -11.90
C VAL A 112 -6.01 -4.90 -10.92
N PRO A 113 -6.86 -4.61 -9.90
CA PRO A 113 -6.60 -3.53 -8.96
C PRO A 113 -5.33 -3.75 -8.14
N THR A 114 -4.96 -5.00 -7.85
CA THR A 114 -3.74 -5.30 -7.10
C THR A 114 -2.47 -5.01 -7.91
N VAL A 115 -2.38 -5.46 -9.17
CA VAL A 115 -1.20 -5.25 -10.02
C VAL A 115 -1.08 -3.80 -10.46
N VAL A 116 -2.18 -3.19 -10.93
CA VAL A 116 -2.20 -1.78 -11.34
C VAL A 116 -1.86 -0.89 -10.15
N GLY A 117 -2.50 -1.11 -8.99
CA GLY A 117 -2.23 -0.31 -7.80
C GLY A 117 -0.80 -0.45 -7.27
N LEU A 118 -0.19 -1.64 -7.38
CA LEU A 118 1.21 -1.85 -7.00
C LEU A 118 2.17 -1.14 -7.97
N ALA A 119 1.92 -1.22 -9.28
CA ALA A 119 2.71 -0.50 -10.27
C ALA A 119 2.67 1.02 -10.04
N LEU A 120 1.47 1.56 -9.77
CA LEU A 120 1.31 2.97 -9.42
C LEU A 120 2.01 3.33 -8.10
N LEU A 121 1.96 2.44 -7.10
CA LEU A 121 2.68 2.66 -5.84
C LEU A 121 4.20 2.72 -6.05
N LEU A 122 4.77 1.83 -6.87
CA LEU A 122 6.20 1.87 -7.19
C LEU A 122 6.57 3.18 -7.90
N ASN A 123 5.70 3.67 -8.78
CA ASN A 123 5.86 4.98 -9.39
C ASN A 123 5.82 6.11 -8.36
N VAL A 124 4.92 6.07 -7.36
CA VAL A 124 4.92 7.06 -6.26
C VAL A 124 6.19 6.98 -5.43
N ILE A 125 6.65 5.78 -5.07
CA ILE A 125 7.92 5.60 -4.33
C ILE A 125 9.09 6.23 -5.10
N ARG A 126 9.14 6.04 -6.44
CA ARG A 126 10.11 6.71 -7.31
C ARG A 126 9.98 8.23 -7.24
N VAL A 127 8.77 8.78 -7.43
CA VAL A 127 8.53 10.23 -7.41
C VAL A 127 8.93 10.86 -6.08
N VAL A 128 8.60 10.21 -4.95
CA VAL A 128 9.00 10.66 -3.61
C VAL A 128 10.53 10.63 -3.47
N ALA A 129 11.18 9.54 -3.88
CA ALA A 129 12.64 9.42 -3.80
C ALA A 129 13.35 10.51 -4.62
N LEU A 130 12.86 10.80 -5.82
CA LEU A 130 13.39 11.85 -6.69
C LEU A 130 12.99 13.28 -6.28
N SER A 131 12.00 13.42 -5.40
CA SER A 131 11.57 14.73 -4.87
C SER A 131 12.24 15.06 -3.53
N LEU A 132 12.81 14.09 -2.83
CA LEU A 132 13.48 14.32 -1.56
C LEU A 132 14.76 15.14 -1.76
N PRO A 133 15.05 16.12 -0.88
CA PRO A 133 16.31 16.85 -0.92
C PRO A 133 17.46 15.88 -0.67
N GLY A 134 18.40 15.81 -1.62
CA GLY A 134 19.52 14.88 -1.56
C GLY A 134 20.10 14.56 -2.94
N PRO A 135 21.05 13.61 -3.02
CA PRO A 135 21.76 13.30 -4.26
C PRO A 135 20.87 12.69 -5.35
N LEU A 136 19.71 12.15 -4.99
CA LEU A 136 18.74 11.58 -5.93
C LEU A 136 17.70 12.60 -6.41
N GLN A 137 17.76 13.85 -5.94
CA GLN A 137 16.78 14.85 -6.30
C GLN A 137 16.85 15.14 -7.81
N ALA A 138 15.76 14.88 -8.52
CA ALA A 138 15.62 15.18 -9.94
C ALA A 138 14.57 16.26 -10.20
N PHE A 139 13.66 16.50 -9.26
CA PHE A 139 12.67 17.57 -9.36
C PHE A 139 13.18 18.88 -8.77
N GLU A 140 12.86 20.00 -9.41
CA GLU A 140 13.28 21.34 -8.98
C GLU A 140 12.72 21.70 -7.60
N ALA A 141 11.44 21.44 -7.38
CA ALA A 141 10.76 21.72 -6.12
C ALA A 141 10.86 20.49 -5.17
N PRO A 142 11.62 20.56 -4.07
CA PRO A 142 11.78 19.40 -3.18
C PRO A 142 10.53 19.15 -2.34
N VAL A 143 10.24 17.88 -2.04
CA VAL A 143 9.21 17.49 -1.09
C VAL A 143 9.74 17.62 0.33
N LEU A 144 9.07 18.47 1.13
CA LEU A 144 9.48 18.73 2.51
C LEU A 144 8.60 18.05 3.56
N LEU A 145 7.51 17.40 3.15
CA LEU A 145 6.55 16.72 4.03
C LEU A 145 7.23 15.72 4.99
N PRO A 146 8.20 14.88 4.56
CA PRO A 146 8.85 13.91 5.45
C PRO A 146 9.67 14.53 6.60
N PHE A 147 9.97 15.84 6.53
CA PHE A 147 10.76 16.55 7.54
C PHE A 147 9.91 17.36 8.53
N ARG A 148 8.59 17.44 8.31
CA ARG A 148 7.70 18.30 9.09
C ARG A 148 6.71 17.45 9.88
N PHE A 149 6.61 17.69 11.18
CA PHE A 149 5.50 17.14 11.97
C PHE A 149 4.20 17.91 11.65
N PRO A 150 3.02 17.27 11.61
CA PRO A 150 2.76 15.82 11.66
C PRO A 150 2.89 15.10 10.30
N HIS A 151 3.14 15.84 9.22
CA HIS A 151 3.19 15.39 7.82
C HIS A 151 4.10 14.19 7.55
N VAL A 152 5.16 14.01 8.35
CA VAL A 152 6.05 12.83 8.30
C VAL A 152 5.27 11.52 8.37
N TRP A 153 4.17 11.46 9.10
CA TRP A 153 3.39 10.24 9.27
C TRP A 153 2.65 9.80 8.02
N ILE A 154 2.37 10.71 7.10
CA ILE A 154 1.64 10.37 5.88
C ILE A 154 2.50 9.49 4.98
N GLY A 155 3.71 9.94 4.65
CA GLY A 155 4.63 9.13 3.85
C GLY A 155 4.92 7.79 4.53
N THR A 156 5.18 7.80 5.84
CA THR A 156 5.60 6.60 6.55
C THR A 156 4.46 5.59 6.75
N VAL A 157 3.26 6.02 7.12
CA VAL A 157 2.13 5.12 7.40
C VAL A 157 1.38 4.76 6.12
N CYS A 158 1.11 5.73 5.25
CA CYS A 158 0.31 5.50 4.05
C CYS A 158 1.09 4.69 3.01
N VAL A 159 2.37 5.01 2.73
CA VAL A 159 3.16 4.25 1.75
C VAL A 159 3.45 2.84 2.26
N ALA A 160 3.81 2.69 3.54
CA ALA A 160 3.99 1.38 4.17
C ALA A 160 2.72 0.54 4.17
N GLY A 161 1.59 1.16 4.51
CA GLY A 161 0.27 0.54 4.51
C GLY A 161 -0.12 0.07 3.12
N ALA A 162 0.00 0.93 2.10
CA ALA A 162 -0.26 0.59 0.71
C ALA A 162 0.58 -0.61 0.27
N LEU A 163 1.90 -0.57 0.52
CA LEU A 163 2.81 -1.65 0.14
C LEU A 163 2.46 -2.97 0.82
N THR A 164 2.28 -2.93 2.15
CA THR A 164 1.90 -4.11 2.93
C THR A 164 0.58 -4.69 2.42
N GLY A 165 -0.43 -3.86 2.21
CA GLY A 165 -1.73 -4.28 1.70
C GLY A 165 -1.64 -4.93 0.31
N HIS A 166 -0.84 -4.38 -0.61
CA HIS A 166 -0.64 -4.95 -1.94
C HIS A 166 0.05 -6.31 -1.88
N LEU A 167 1.12 -6.44 -1.07
CA LEU A 167 1.85 -7.69 -0.93
C LEU A 167 1.00 -8.79 -0.28
N VAL A 168 0.17 -8.44 0.72
CA VAL A 168 -0.78 -9.37 1.34
C VAL A 168 -1.88 -9.77 0.36
N ALA A 169 -2.41 -8.83 -0.44
CA ALA A 169 -3.40 -9.12 -1.48
C ALA A 169 -2.84 -10.06 -2.56
N LEU A 170 -1.63 -9.80 -3.06
CA LEU A 170 -0.94 -10.68 -4.00
C LEU A 170 -0.75 -12.08 -3.43
N ARG A 171 -0.34 -12.17 -2.16
CA ARG A 171 -0.17 -13.46 -1.49
C ARG A 171 -1.48 -14.23 -1.41
N ALA A 172 -2.56 -13.56 -1.01
CA ALA A 172 -3.89 -14.16 -0.93
C ALA A 172 -4.38 -14.63 -2.31
N LEU A 173 -4.08 -13.88 -3.38
CA LEU A 173 -4.39 -14.25 -4.76
C LEU A 173 -3.63 -15.50 -5.24
N ILE A 174 -2.31 -15.55 -4.99
CA ILE A 174 -1.47 -16.70 -5.38
C ILE A 174 -1.86 -17.97 -4.61
N GLY A 175 -2.33 -17.83 -3.37
CA GLY A 175 -2.78 -18.94 -2.54
C GLY A 175 -4.17 -19.49 -2.89
N GLN A 176 -4.92 -18.85 -3.80
CA GLN A 176 -6.22 -19.36 -4.19
C GLN A 176 -6.08 -20.56 -5.14
N PRO A 177 -6.81 -21.66 -4.90
CA PRO A 177 -6.97 -22.71 -5.90
C PRO A 177 -7.57 -22.09 -7.15
N HIS A 178 -6.91 -22.23 -8.30
CA HIS A 178 -7.50 -21.79 -9.57
C HIS A 178 -8.79 -22.59 -9.78
N GLU A 179 -9.92 -21.94 -10.04
CA GLU A 179 -11.21 -22.56 -10.38
C GLU A 179 -11.19 -23.24 -11.77
N GLY A 180 -10.11 -23.93 -12.12
CA GLY A 180 -9.84 -24.50 -13.44
C GLY A 180 -9.72 -26.01 -13.50
N THR A 181 -9.81 -26.73 -12.37
CA THR A 181 -9.85 -28.20 -12.39
C THR A 181 -11.27 -28.68 -12.15
N PRO A 182 -11.96 -29.22 -13.18
CA PRO A 182 -13.22 -29.93 -12.95
C PRO A 182 -12.96 -31.02 -11.91
N ARG A 183 -13.60 -30.91 -10.73
CA ARG A 183 -13.73 -32.07 -9.87
C ARG A 183 -14.58 -33.06 -10.65
N THR A 184 -13.95 -34.05 -11.27
CA THR A 184 -14.61 -35.30 -11.65
C THR A 184 -15.21 -35.84 -10.35
N ARG A 185 -16.48 -35.55 -10.12
CA ARG A 185 -17.30 -36.26 -9.17
C ARG A 185 -17.29 -37.70 -9.70
N VAL A 186 -16.48 -38.55 -9.07
CA VAL A 186 -16.59 -39.99 -9.28
C VAL A 186 -17.96 -40.32 -8.71
N ASP A 187 -18.93 -40.49 -9.61
CA ASP A 187 -20.22 -41.06 -9.27
C ASP A 187 -19.95 -42.47 -8.75
N GLU A 188 -20.03 -42.61 -7.43
CA GLU A 188 -20.11 -43.90 -6.76
C GLU A 188 -21.47 -44.49 -7.12
N PRO A 189 -21.53 -45.71 -7.70
CA PRO A 189 -22.80 -46.27 -8.12
C PRO A 189 -23.64 -46.62 -6.89
N ASP A 190 -24.85 -46.08 -6.85
CA ASP A 190 -25.91 -46.45 -5.91
C ASP A 190 -26.05 -47.98 -5.85
N GLY A 191 -25.70 -48.56 -4.71
CA GLY A 191 -26.00 -49.96 -4.40
C GLY A 191 -27.43 -50.07 -3.84
N PRO A 192 -28.36 -50.79 -4.49
CA PRO A 192 -29.68 -51.00 -3.90
C PRO A 192 -29.67 -52.22 -2.96
N ALA A 193 -30.12 -51.94 -1.74
CA ALA A 193 -30.95 -52.77 -0.86
C ALA A 193 -30.96 -54.29 -1.07
N ALA A 194 -30.40 -55.02 -0.09
CA ALA A 194 -30.80 -56.39 0.18
C ALA A 194 -31.64 -56.42 1.48
N GLY A 195 -32.96 -56.51 1.30
CA GLY A 195 -33.86 -57.06 2.30
C GLY A 195 -34.22 -58.48 1.89
N ALA A 196 -33.93 -59.45 2.78
CA ALA A 196 -34.59 -60.75 2.97
C ALA A 196 -33.89 -61.47 4.11
#